data_AF-A0A0C9VMR2-F1
#
_entry.id   AF-A0A0C9VMR2-F1
#
_cell.length_a   1.000
_cell.length_b   1.000
_cell.length_c   1.000
_cell.angle_alpha   90.00
_cell.angle_beta   90.00
_cell.angle_gamma   90.00
#
_symmetry.space_group_name_H-M   'P 1'
#
loop_
_entity.id
_entity.type
_entity.pdbx_description
1 polymer ?
#
loop_
_entity_poly.entity_id
_entity_poly.type
_entity_poly.pdbx_seq_one_letter_code
_entity_poly.pdbx_strand_id
1 'polypeptide(L)'
;MKTACDQLREIMDQVSLVDEEKFRLLIIGKTGCGKTTILSKVCGENVADKPSEFRGVHDIHKEMEFKENRHLVVHDSEGFEAGRKREFQVVKRFIESRSRKKKFSEQLHAIWYCLQTNSRPIQQSEKSFFAHSSFKLVPVIAIFTKFDLFVQDQLQNIMECEEADEDEDVYDDEATTDSDLDSNEGSGQPFQVFEERAKLLASQKFEEHYKNVLMQMPHPPKAVVELSDLHDSTPKASRLGSLIEATMEALTVTDKSMAKDDPRQRLRALFAKAQMAEVSPKISLSVKCVFHSSYKRR
;
A
#
# COMPACT_ATOMS: atom_id res chain seq x y z
N MET A 1 15.52 -15.85 -44.62
CA MET A 1 15.56 -17.00 -43.70
C MET A 1 15.27 -16.46 -42.31
N LYS A 2 14.14 -16.81 -41.69
CA LYS A 2 13.84 -16.40 -40.32
C LYS A 2 14.87 -17.05 -39.40
N THR A 3 15.46 -16.28 -38.49
CA THR A 3 16.44 -16.82 -37.53
C THR A 3 15.73 -17.71 -36.52
N ALA A 4 16.47 -18.60 -35.85
CA ALA A 4 15.92 -19.40 -34.74
C ALA A 4 15.31 -18.52 -33.63
N CYS A 5 15.82 -17.29 -33.45
CA CYS A 5 15.23 -16.29 -32.57
C CYS A 5 13.88 -15.77 -33.07
N ASP A 6 13.73 -15.51 -34.37
CA ASP A 6 12.45 -15.07 -34.95
C ASP A 6 11.39 -16.17 -34.86
N GLN A 7 11.79 -17.42 -35.07
CA GLN A 7 10.91 -18.58 -34.91
C GLN A 7 10.53 -18.81 -33.45
N LEU A 8 11.47 -18.67 -32.51
CA LEU A 8 11.16 -18.71 -31.08
C LEU A 8 10.23 -17.57 -30.65
N ARG A 9 10.39 -16.37 -31.23
CA ARG A 9 9.53 -15.22 -30.95
C ARG A 9 8.12 -15.42 -31.49
N GLU A 10 8.00 -15.99 -32.68
CA GLU A 10 6.71 -16.33 -33.31
C GLU A 10 6.03 -17.50 -32.58
N ILE A 11 6.79 -18.47 -32.05
CA ILE A 11 6.27 -19.54 -31.19
C ILE A 11 5.86 -18.97 -29.82
N MET A 12 6.62 -18.05 -29.23
CA MET A 12 6.24 -17.37 -27.98
C MET A 12 5.00 -16.46 -28.17
N ASP A 13 4.87 -15.80 -29.32
CA ASP A 13 3.68 -15.01 -29.70
C ASP A 13 2.47 -15.89 -30.05
N GLN A 14 2.68 -17.13 -30.49
CA GLN A 14 1.58 -18.09 -30.68
C GLN A 14 1.17 -18.78 -29.37
N VAL A 15 2.10 -18.95 -28.43
CA VAL A 15 1.83 -19.46 -27.07
C VAL A 15 1.14 -18.40 -26.18
N SER A 16 1.24 -17.11 -26.50
CA SER A 16 0.55 -16.02 -25.78
C SER A 16 -0.94 -15.88 -26.10
N LEU A 17 -1.48 -16.67 -27.04
CA LEU A 17 -2.92 -16.70 -27.36
C LEU A 17 -3.77 -17.50 -26.35
N VAL A 18 -3.14 -18.09 -25.33
CA VAL A 18 -3.85 -18.64 -24.17
C VAL A 18 -4.15 -17.47 -23.23
N ASP A 19 -5.37 -16.93 -23.31
CA ASP A 19 -6.02 -15.96 -22.39
C ASP A 19 -5.03 -15.44 -21.33
N GLU A 20 -4.23 -14.41 -21.66
CA GLU A 20 -3.17 -13.93 -20.76
C GLU A 20 -3.81 -13.68 -19.39
N GLU A 21 -3.52 -14.56 -18.44
CA GLU A 21 -4.17 -14.49 -17.14
C GLU A 21 -3.69 -13.22 -16.45
N LYS A 22 -4.61 -12.26 -16.30
CA LYS A 22 -4.37 -10.93 -15.72
C LYS A 22 -4.91 -10.88 -14.30
N PHE A 23 -4.04 -10.50 -13.36
CA PHE A 23 -4.44 -10.18 -12.00
C PHE A 23 -4.99 -8.76 -11.99
N ARG A 24 -6.13 -8.55 -11.34
CA ARG A 24 -6.87 -7.28 -11.38
C ARG A 24 -7.02 -6.76 -9.98
N LEU A 25 -6.43 -5.61 -9.76
CA LEU A 25 -6.43 -4.93 -8.49
C LEU A 25 -7.22 -3.64 -8.61
N LEU A 26 -8.10 -3.37 -7.65
CA LEU A 26 -8.74 -2.08 -7.51
C LEU A 26 -8.11 -1.35 -6.33
N ILE A 27 -7.55 -0.17 -6.56
CA ILE A 27 -7.12 0.73 -5.49
C ILE A 27 -8.19 1.78 -5.24
N ILE A 28 -8.52 1.97 -3.97
CA ILE A 28 -9.59 2.84 -3.49
C ILE A 28 -9.04 3.69 -2.36
N GLY A 29 -9.54 4.91 -2.19
CA GLY A 29 -9.18 5.76 -1.06
C GLY A 29 -9.41 7.22 -1.38
N LYS A 30 -9.39 8.07 -0.36
CA LYS A 30 -9.66 9.50 -0.51
C LYS A 30 -8.63 10.22 -1.40
N THR A 31 -8.96 11.41 -1.88
CA THR A 31 -7.99 12.25 -2.59
C THR A 31 -6.81 12.55 -1.67
N GLY A 32 -5.58 12.37 -2.15
CA GLY A 32 -4.37 12.65 -1.39
C GLY A 32 -3.96 11.59 -0.35
N CYS A 33 -4.64 10.44 -0.26
CA CYS A 33 -4.28 9.36 0.67
C CYS A 33 -3.09 8.48 0.20
N GLY A 34 -2.45 8.80 -0.93
CA GLY A 34 -1.24 8.09 -1.40
C GLY A 34 -1.47 6.95 -2.39
N LYS A 35 -2.65 6.83 -3.03
CA LYS A 35 -2.93 5.81 -4.06
C LYS A 35 -1.88 5.79 -5.17
N THR A 36 -1.67 6.92 -5.86
CA THR A 36 -0.69 7.05 -6.94
C THR A 36 0.73 6.72 -6.48
N THR A 37 1.12 7.13 -5.26
CA THR A 37 2.44 6.80 -4.69
C THR A 37 2.62 5.29 -4.50
N ILE A 38 1.61 4.60 -3.98
CA ILE A 38 1.64 3.13 -3.84
C ILE A 38 1.74 2.48 -5.22
N LEU A 39 0.91 2.91 -6.18
CA LEU A 39 0.94 2.36 -7.55
C LEU A 39 2.29 2.56 -8.23
N SER A 40 2.90 3.75 -8.14
CA SER A 40 4.22 4.00 -8.72
C SER A 40 5.30 3.13 -8.08
N LYS A 41 5.23 2.89 -6.77
CA LYS A 41 6.22 2.08 -6.06
C LYS A 41 6.04 0.57 -6.30
N VAL A 42 4.80 0.08 -6.34
CA VAL A 42 4.52 -1.33 -6.64
C VAL A 42 4.80 -1.61 -8.10
N CYS A 43 4.27 -0.80 -9.02
CA CYS A 43 4.30 -1.15 -10.43
C CYS A 43 5.58 -0.73 -11.17
N GLY A 44 6.54 -0.09 -10.48
CA GLY A 44 7.87 0.24 -11.00
C GLY A 44 7.90 1.27 -12.14
N GLU A 45 6.75 1.83 -12.52
CA GLU A 45 6.60 2.90 -13.50
C GLU A 45 6.08 4.14 -12.78
N ASN A 46 6.53 5.34 -13.19
CA ASN A 46 5.95 6.56 -12.67
C ASN A 46 4.53 6.71 -13.22
N VAL A 47 3.55 6.26 -12.43
CA VAL A 47 2.13 6.27 -12.81
C VAL A 47 1.64 7.72 -13.00
N ALA A 48 2.29 8.65 -12.31
CA ALA A 48 2.08 10.09 -12.42
C ALA A 48 2.19 10.65 -13.85
N ASP A 49 3.00 9.99 -14.70
CA ASP A 49 3.26 10.44 -16.06
C ASP A 49 2.31 9.80 -17.11
N LYS A 50 1.37 8.95 -16.68
CA LYS A 50 0.40 8.32 -17.58
C LYS A 50 -0.74 9.30 -17.92
N PRO A 51 -1.11 9.45 -19.20
CA PRO A 51 -2.01 10.51 -19.69
C PRO A 51 -3.48 10.45 -19.20
N SER A 52 -3.84 9.57 -18.26
CA SER A 52 -5.10 9.69 -17.49
C SER A 52 -5.03 10.68 -16.32
N GLU A 53 -3.85 11.16 -15.94
CA GLU A 53 -3.66 12.03 -14.77
C GLU A 53 -3.84 13.54 -15.05
N PHE A 54 -4.62 13.90 -16.06
CA PHE A 54 -5.21 15.24 -16.04
C PHE A 54 -6.24 15.30 -14.91
N ARG A 55 -5.95 16.09 -13.87
CA ARG A 55 -6.87 16.41 -12.78
C ARG A 55 -8.27 16.69 -13.34
N GLY A 56 -9.22 15.78 -13.09
CA GLY A 56 -10.65 16.05 -13.31
C GLY A 56 -11.47 15.00 -14.07
N VAL A 57 -10.87 13.94 -14.65
CA VAL A 57 -11.66 12.85 -15.27
C VAL A 57 -11.06 11.48 -14.93
N HIS A 58 -11.40 10.96 -13.75
CA HIS A 58 -11.06 9.59 -13.35
C HIS A 58 -12.17 8.63 -13.81
N ASP A 59 -11.81 7.63 -14.63
CA ASP A 59 -12.69 6.51 -14.98
C ASP A 59 -12.17 5.21 -14.38
N ILE A 60 -12.86 4.68 -13.39
CA ILE A 60 -12.54 3.40 -12.72
C ILE A 60 -12.54 2.21 -13.70
N HIS A 61 -13.23 2.32 -14.83
CA HIS A 61 -13.25 1.27 -15.85
C HIS A 61 -11.99 1.26 -16.72
N LYS A 62 -11.22 2.35 -16.74
CA LYS A 62 -9.95 2.43 -17.46
C LYS A 62 -8.94 1.47 -16.85
N GLU A 63 -8.35 0.64 -17.71
CA GLU A 63 -7.35 -0.36 -17.32
C GLU A 63 -5.98 0.29 -17.32
N MET A 64 -5.29 0.24 -16.18
CA MET A 64 -3.89 0.65 -16.08
C MET A 64 -3.03 -0.59 -16.26
N GLU A 65 -2.45 -0.70 -17.45
CA GLU A 65 -1.47 -1.73 -17.78
C GLU A 65 -0.05 -1.18 -17.67
N PHE A 66 0.90 -2.03 -17.31
CA PHE A 66 2.31 -1.69 -17.14
C PHE A 66 3.12 -2.40 -18.22
N LYS A 67 4.02 -1.69 -18.89
CA LYS A 67 4.78 -2.23 -20.04
C LYS A 67 5.62 -3.42 -19.62
N GLU A 68 6.23 -3.31 -18.44
CA GLU A 68 7.09 -4.33 -17.85
C GLU A 68 6.30 -5.39 -17.04
N ASN A 69 4.99 -5.18 -16.82
CA ASN A 69 4.15 -6.09 -16.04
C ASN A 69 2.75 -6.26 -16.66
N ARG A 70 2.67 -7.07 -17.72
CA ARG A 70 1.41 -7.38 -18.43
C ARG A 70 0.45 -8.28 -17.64
N HIS A 71 0.93 -8.88 -16.54
CA HIS A 71 0.13 -9.76 -15.69
C HIS A 71 -0.64 -9.00 -14.61
N LEU A 72 -0.42 -7.70 -14.46
CA LEU A 72 -1.11 -6.84 -13.51
C LEU A 72 -1.92 -5.77 -14.25
N VAL A 73 -3.22 -5.71 -13.96
CA VAL A 73 -4.08 -4.59 -14.33
C VAL A 73 -4.56 -3.93 -13.06
N VAL A 74 -4.34 -2.62 -12.99
CA VAL A 74 -4.82 -1.79 -11.89
C VAL A 74 -6.01 -0.96 -12.37
N HIS A 75 -7.00 -0.84 -11.49
CA HIS A 75 -8.08 0.12 -11.58
C HIS A 75 -7.91 1.11 -10.43
N ASP A 76 -7.87 2.40 -10.74
CA ASP A 76 -7.80 3.47 -9.74
C ASP A 76 -9.17 4.14 -9.61
N SER A 77 -9.72 4.18 -8.39
CA SER A 77 -10.94 4.94 -8.14
C SER A 77 -10.62 6.42 -7.97
N GLU A 78 -11.55 7.28 -8.39
CA GLU A 78 -11.51 8.67 -7.95
C GLU A 78 -11.52 8.74 -6.41
N GLY A 79 -10.88 9.76 -5.86
CA GLY A 79 -10.87 9.96 -4.42
C GLY A 79 -12.27 10.19 -3.88
N PHE A 80 -12.63 9.50 -2.78
CA PHE A 80 -13.85 9.84 -2.04
C PHE A 80 -13.69 11.24 -1.41
N GLU A 81 -14.26 12.26 -2.05
CA GLU A 81 -14.47 13.55 -1.42
C GLU A 81 -15.71 13.46 -0.51
N ALA A 82 -15.58 13.96 0.72
CA ALA A 82 -16.52 13.73 1.80
C ALA A 82 -17.99 13.99 1.39
N GLY A 83 -18.85 12.98 1.54
CA GLY A 83 -20.31 13.14 1.53
C GLY A 83 -21.02 12.87 0.21
N ARG A 84 -20.31 12.56 -0.88
CA ARG A 84 -20.97 12.29 -2.16
C ARG A 84 -21.30 10.79 -2.32
N LYS A 85 -22.60 10.48 -2.32
CA LYS A 85 -23.13 9.10 -2.53
C LYS A 85 -22.77 8.52 -3.90
N ARG A 86 -22.40 9.37 -4.86
CA ARG A 86 -22.19 9.00 -6.26
C ARG A 86 -20.94 8.15 -6.44
N GLU A 87 -19.83 8.53 -5.82
CA GLU A 87 -18.52 7.90 -5.88
C GLU A 87 -18.62 6.49 -5.28
N PHE A 88 -19.28 6.37 -4.12
CA PHE A 88 -19.56 5.06 -3.52
C PHE A 88 -20.37 4.15 -4.47
N GLN A 89 -21.39 4.70 -5.14
CA GLN A 89 -22.20 3.93 -6.08
C GLN A 89 -21.45 3.55 -7.37
N VAL A 90 -20.48 4.36 -7.81
CA VAL A 90 -19.59 4.03 -8.92
C VAL A 90 -18.68 2.85 -8.54
N VAL A 91 -17.99 2.94 -7.41
CA VAL A 91 -17.12 1.88 -6.88
C VAL A 91 -17.92 0.59 -6.67
N LYS A 92 -19.10 0.70 -6.05
CA LYS A 92 -19.99 -0.45 -5.83
C LYS A 92 -20.35 -1.16 -7.13
N ARG A 93 -20.84 -0.42 -8.13
CA ARG A 93 -21.23 -0.99 -9.43
C ARG A 93 -20.03 -1.62 -10.14
N PHE A 94 -18.86 -1.00 -10.03
CA PHE A 94 -17.64 -1.56 -10.61
C PHE A 94 -17.28 -2.90 -9.98
N ILE A 95 -17.26 -2.99 -8.64
CA ILE A 95 -16.93 -4.24 -7.92
C ILE A 95 -17.98 -5.32 -8.25
N GLU A 96 -19.27 -4.99 -8.23
CA GLU A 96 -20.35 -5.93 -8.57
C GLU A 96 -20.27 -6.42 -10.02
N SER A 97 -19.97 -5.52 -10.96
CA SER A 97 -19.83 -5.86 -12.37
C SER A 97 -18.62 -6.77 -12.63
N ARG A 98 -17.47 -6.48 -12.01
CA ARG A 98 -16.23 -7.24 -12.22
C ARG A 98 -16.24 -8.56 -11.46
N SER A 99 -16.75 -8.61 -10.23
CA SER A 99 -16.85 -9.86 -9.44
C SER A 99 -17.74 -10.93 -10.10
N ARG A 100 -18.66 -10.54 -10.98
CA ARG A 100 -19.59 -11.46 -11.69
C ARG A 100 -19.15 -11.79 -13.11
N LYS A 101 -17.97 -11.36 -13.56
CA LYS A 101 -17.47 -11.67 -14.91
C LYS A 101 -17.26 -13.17 -15.07
N LYS A 102 -17.57 -13.71 -16.26
CA LYS A 102 -17.36 -15.14 -16.57
C LYS A 102 -15.89 -15.48 -16.79
N LYS A 103 -15.15 -14.59 -17.46
CA LYS A 103 -13.72 -14.75 -17.70
C LYS A 103 -12.95 -14.34 -16.46
N PHE A 104 -12.08 -15.23 -15.98
CA PHE A 104 -11.19 -14.99 -14.85
C PHE A 104 -10.32 -13.74 -15.09
N SER A 105 -9.75 -13.59 -16.29
CA SER A 105 -8.97 -12.42 -16.69
C SER A 105 -9.74 -11.08 -16.69
N GLU A 106 -11.08 -11.09 -16.56
CA GLU A 106 -11.92 -9.90 -16.42
C GLU A 106 -12.43 -9.67 -14.98
N GLN A 107 -12.27 -10.65 -14.08
CA GLN A 107 -12.75 -10.58 -12.71
C GLN A 107 -11.87 -9.66 -11.85
N LEU A 108 -12.47 -9.02 -10.85
CA LEU A 108 -11.71 -8.28 -9.84
C LEU A 108 -11.18 -9.25 -8.79
N HIS A 109 -9.88 -9.19 -8.50
CA HIS A 109 -9.18 -10.20 -7.72
C HIS A 109 -8.81 -9.75 -6.31
N ALA A 110 -8.50 -8.47 -6.12
CA ALA A 110 -8.25 -7.89 -4.81
C ALA A 110 -8.63 -6.40 -4.81
N ILE A 111 -8.88 -5.87 -3.61
CA ILE A 111 -9.11 -4.45 -3.36
C ILE A 111 -8.06 -3.97 -2.36
N TRP A 112 -7.36 -2.90 -2.72
CA TRP A 112 -6.52 -2.12 -1.81
C TRP A 112 -7.28 -0.87 -1.40
N TYR A 113 -7.64 -0.78 -0.12
CA TYR A 113 -8.35 0.37 0.43
C TYR A 113 -7.38 1.24 1.23
N CYS A 114 -6.95 2.35 0.63
CA CYS A 114 -6.03 3.31 1.21
C CYS A 114 -6.75 4.28 2.15
N LEU A 115 -6.26 4.32 3.39
CA LEU A 115 -6.69 5.17 4.49
C LEU A 115 -5.49 6.00 4.90
N GLN A 116 -5.64 7.31 5.01
CA GLN A 116 -4.57 8.13 5.58
C GLN A 116 -4.65 8.04 7.10
N THR A 117 -3.57 7.63 7.75
CA THR A 117 -3.43 7.73 9.21
C THR A 117 -3.28 9.20 9.56
N ASN A 118 -4.19 9.73 10.37
CA ASN A 118 -4.12 11.08 10.91
C ASN A 118 -4.74 11.07 12.31
N SER A 119 -5.05 12.23 12.89
CA SER A 119 -5.67 12.31 14.21
C SER A 119 -7.21 12.25 14.13
N ARG A 120 -7.79 11.92 12.95
CA ARG A 120 -9.25 11.91 12.72
C ARG A 120 -9.79 10.48 12.65
N PRO A 121 -10.94 10.18 13.28
CA PRO A 121 -11.51 8.85 13.26
C PRO A 121 -11.92 8.38 11.85
N ILE A 122 -12.07 7.06 11.70
CA ILE A 122 -12.67 6.41 10.52
C ILE A 122 -13.99 7.11 10.16
N GLN A 123 -14.10 7.60 8.93
CA GLN A 123 -15.23 8.42 8.51
C GLN A 123 -16.39 7.57 7.99
N GLN A 124 -17.53 8.23 7.76
CA GLN A 124 -18.75 7.55 7.33
C GLN A 124 -18.61 6.85 5.97
N SER A 125 -17.75 7.34 5.07
CA SER A 125 -17.46 6.69 3.79
C SER A 125 -16.88 5.30 4.00
N GLU A 126 -15.88 5.18 4.87
CA GLU A 126 -15.22 3.92 5.20
C GLU A 126 -16.21 2.97 5.91
N LYS A 127 -16.95 3.48 6.90
CA LYS A 127 -17.97 2.68 7.60
C LYS A 127 -19.01 2.14 6.63
N SER A 128 -19.48 2.96 5.69
CA SER A 128 -20.45 2.54 4.68
C SER A 128 -19.88 1.50 3.72
N PHE A 129 -18.58 1.59 3.40
CA PHE A 129 -17.90 0.61 2.56
C PHE A 129 -17.78 -0.76 3.25
N PHE A 130 -17.24 -0.79 4.49
CA PHE A 130 -17.07 -2.04 5.24
C PHE A 130 -18.37 -2.60 5.84
N ALA A 131 -19.48 -1.85 5.81
CA ALA A 131 -20.81 -2.36 6.11
C ALA A 131 -21.50 -3.03 4.90
N HIS A 132 -20.96 -2.88 3.68
CA HIS A 132 -21.66 -3.31 2.47
C HIS A 132 -21.33 -4.74 2.04
N SER A 133 -22.35 -5.60 1.93
CA SER A 133 -22.16 -7.03 1.68
C SER A 133 -21.73 -7.40 0.26
N SER A 134 -21.84 -6.48 -0.70
CA SER A 134 -21.48 -6.74 -2.11
C SER A 134 -19.99 -7.05 -2.32
N PHE A 135 -19.14 -6.76 -1.32
CA PHE A 135 -17.69 -6.90 -1.44
C PHE A 135 -17.16 -8.22 -0.90
N LYS A 136 -18.02 -9.10 -0.36
CA LYS A 136 -17.61 -10.39 0.26
C LYS A 136 -16.81 -11.32 -0.65
N LEU A 137 -16.97 -11.21 -1.97
CA LEU A 137 -16.33 -12.09 -2.95
C LEU A 137 -14.89 -11.70 -3.26
N VAL A 138 -14.51 -10.45 -2.98
CA VAL A 138 -13.19 -9.91 -3.32
C VAL A 138 -12.48 -9.51 -2.02
N PRO A 139 -11.29 -10.05 -1.71
CA PRO A 139 -10.58 -9.68 -0.50
C PRO A 139 -10.20 -8.19 -0.51
N VAL A 140 -10.48 -7.52 0.60
CA VAL A 140 -10.10 -6.12 0.84
C VAL A 140 -8.92 -6.09 1.80
N ILE A 141 -7.84 -5.41 1.41
CA ILE A 141 -6.70 -5.10 2.26
C ILE A 141 -6.80 -3.62 2.62
N ALA A 142 -6.87 -3.30 3.91
CA ALA A 142 -6.84 -1.92 4.38
C ALA A 142 -5.38 -1.46 4.50
N ILE A 143 -5.05 -0.36 3.85
CA ILE A 143 -3.69 0.18 3.78
C ILE A 143 -3.68 1.55 4.45
N PHE A 144 -2.99 1.64 5.57
CA PHE A 144 -2.81 2.89 6.30
C PHE A 144 -1.54 3.58 5.83
N THR A 145 -1.68 4.75 5.24
CA THR A 145 -0.59 5.54 4.68
C THR A 145 -0.25 6.74 5.56
N LYS A 146 0.97 7.26 5.39
CA LYS A 146 1.48 8.42 6.14
C LYS A 146 1.55 8.16 7.64
N PHE A 147 1.85 6.92 8.02
CA PHE A 147 2.02 6.57 9.43
C PHE A 147 3.23 7.30 10.05
N ASP A 148 4.24 7.63 9.25
CA ASP A 148 5.34 8.54 9.60
C ASP A 148 4.84 9.90 10.12
N LEU A 149 3.90 10.53 9.41
CA LEU A 149 3.31 11.80 9.86
C LEU A 149 2.47 11.64 11.12
N PHE A 150 1.85 10.47 11.32
CA PHE A 150 1.09 10.20 12.53
C PHE A 150 1.99 10.04 13.75
N VAL A 151 3.14 9.38 13.61
CA VAL A 151 4.18 9.33 14.66
C VAL A 151 4.70 10.74 14.96
N GLN A 152 4.94 11.55 13.92
CA GLN A 152 5.39 12.94 14.09
C GLN A 152 4.37 13.79 14.84
N ASP A 153 3.07 13.63 14.56
CA ASP A 153 1.99 14.28 15.32
C ASP A 153 2.03 13.87 16.80
N GLN A 154 2.28 12.58 17.10
CA GLN A 154 2.41 12.15 18.50
C GLN A 154 3.65 12.74 19.17
N LEU A 155 4.77 12.84 18.45
CA LEU A 155 5.99 13.45 18.97
C LEU A 155 5.77 14.92 19.32
N GLN A 156 5.14 15.68 18.42
CA GLN A 156 4.83 17.09 18.68
C GLN A 156 3.92 17.25 19.91
N ASN A 157 2.88 16.42 20.04
CA ASN A 157 2.01 16.45 21.22
C ASN A 157 2.75 16.12 22.53
N ILE A 158 3.76 15.24 22.51
CA ILE A 158 4.56 14.93 23.71
C ILE A 158 5.40 16.14 24.10
N MET A 159 6.07 16.76 23.12
CA MET A 159 6.91 17.93 23.35
C MET A 159 6.11 19.12 23.87
N GLU A 160 4.93 19.38 23.29
CA GLU A 160 4.04 20.47 23.74
C GLU A 160 3.52 20.25 25.18
N CYS A 161 3.30 19.00 25.61
CA CYS A 161 2.92 18.71 26.99
C CYS A 161 4.08 18.91 27.97
N GLU A 162 5.30 18.52 27.61
CA GLU A 162 6.47 18.67 28.48
C GLU A 162 6.86 20.13 28.65
N GLU A 163 6.78 20.94 27.60
CA GLU A 163 6.95 22.39 27.69
C GLU A 163 5.90 23.04 28.62
N ALA A 164 4.66 22.55 28.61
CA ALA A 164 3.60 23.04 29.49
C ALA A 164 3.79 22.63 30.96
N ASP A 165 4.33 21.43 31.21
CA ASP A 165 4.68 20.97 32.56
C ASP A 165 5.86 21.78 33.13
N GLU A 166 6.82 22.20 32.30
CA GLU A 166 7.95 23.05 32.71
C GLU A 166 7.54 24.51 33.02
N ASP A 167 6.55 25.05 32.31
CA ASP A 167 6.02 26.41 32.55
C ASP A 167 5.12 26.50 33.80
N GLU A 168 4.53 25.39 34.26
CA GLU A 168 3.70 25.34 35.48
C GLU A 168 4.54 25.37 36.78
N ASP A 169 5.82 25.01 36.71
CA ASP A 169 6.75 24.99 37.85
C ASP A 169 7.42 26.38 38.13
N VAL A 170 6.94 27.47 37.51
CA VAL A 170 7.53 28.84 37.60
C VAL A 170 6.76 29.80 38.54
N TYR A 171 6.01 29.30 39.52
CA TYR A 171 5.47 30.14 40.61
C TYR A 171 5.68 29.53 42.01
N ASP A 172 6.22 30.37 42.90
CA ASP A 172 6.73 30.20 44.30
C ASP A 172 8.17 29.64 44.41
N ASP A 173 9.18 30.28 45.03
CA ASP A 173 9.19 31.29 46.10
C ASP A 173 10.56 32.03 46.16
N GLU A 174 10.57 33.34 46.42
CA GLU A 174 11.77 34.09 46.84
C GLU A 174 12.07 33.75 48.30
N ALA A 175 12.89 32.73 48.58
CA ALA A 175 13.69 32.66 49.80
C ALA A 175 14.78 31.56 49.74
N THR A 176 16.04 32.01 49.71
CA THR A 176 17.27 31.37 50.23
C THR A 176 17.25 29.88 50.61
N THR A 177 18.11 29.07 49.98
CA THR A 177 19.26 28.42 50.67
C THR A 177 20.24 27.83 49.66
N ASP A 178 21.52 28.08 49.96
CA ASP A 178 22.73 27.54 49.36
C ASP A 178 22.82 26.02 49.58
N SER A 179 22.83 25.21 48.51
CA SER A 179 23.38 23.86 48.54
C SER A 179 23.63 23.34 47.12
N ASP A 180 24.89 23.07 46.85
CA ASP A 180 25.45 22.41 45.69
C ASP A 180 24.66 21.16 45.29
N LEU A 181 24.12 21.16 44.07
CA LEU A 181 23.66 19.95 43.40
C LEU A 181 24.30 19.89 42.01
N ASP A 182 25.24 18.97 41.89
CA ASP A 182 25.90 18.57 40.64
C ASP A 182 24.84 18.32 39.55
N SER A 183 24.77 19.25 38.61
CA SER A 183 24.08 19.09 37.34
C SER A 183 24.83 18.03 36.53
N ASN A 184 24.46 16.77 36.74
CA ASN A 184 24.79 15.69 35.82
C ASN A 184 23.94 15.87 34.55
N GLU A 185 24.35 16.81 33.70
CA GLU A 185 23.84 16.98 32.36
C GLU A 185 24.14 15.71 31.56
N GLY A 186 23.16 14.80 31.53
CA GLY A 186 23.04 13.71 30.57
C GLY A 186 22.80 14.27 29.17
N SER A 187 23.80 14.97 28.65
CA SER A 187 23.86 15.56 27.32
C SER A 187 23.89 14.44 26.27
N GLY A 188 22.71 13.97 25.84
CA GLY A 188 22.63 13.14 24.63
C GLY A 188 21.38 12.30 24.35
N GLN A 189 20.37 12.22 25.22
CA GLN A 189 19.27 11.23 25.03
C GLN A 189 17.78 11.66 25.19
N PRO A 190 17.38 12.94 25.38
CA PRO A 190 15.93 13.26 25.44
C PRO A 190 15.19 12.92 24.14
N PHE A 191 15.74 13.31 22.99
CA PHE A 191 15.04 13.20 21.70
C PHE A 191 14.73 11.75 21.29
N GLN A 192 15.66 10.82 21.48
CA GLN A 192 15.43 9.40 21.15
C GLN A 192 14.36 8.78 22.04
N VAL A 193 14.31 9.16 23.32
CA VAL A 193 13.28 8.69 24.25
C VAL A 193 11.89 9.18 23.83
N PHE A 194 11.76 10.45 23.44
CA PHE A 194 10.50 10.98 22.92
C PHE A 194 10.08 10.33 21.62
N GLU A 195 11.02 10.06 20.72
CA GLU A 195 10.72 9.38 19.46
C GLU A 195 10.17 7.96 19.68
N GLU A 196 10.80 7.18 20.56
CA GLU A 196 10.32 5.84 20.91
C GLU A 196 8.96 5.87 21.64
N ARG A 197 8.77 6.85 22.55
CA ARG A 197 7.47 7.07 23.21
C ARG A 197 6.38 7.45 22.21
N ALA A 198 6.69 8.31 21.24
CA ALA A 198 5.78 8.71 20.17
C ALA A 198 5.36 7.52 19.30
N LYS A 199 6.32 6.66 18.91
CA LYS A 199 6.04 5.43 18.16
C LYS A 199 5.12 4.49 18.93
N LEU A 200 5.35 4.32 20.23
CA LEU A 200 4.52 3.47 21.08
C LEU A 200 3.07 4.01 21.17
N LEU A 201 2.92 5.31 21.44
CA LEU A 201 1.61 5.95 21.53
C LEU A 201 0.86 5.94 20.20
N ALA A 202 1.57 6.18 19.08
CA ALA A 202 1.01 6.05 17.74
C ALA A 202 0.50 4.62 17.51
N SER A 203 1.29 3.61 17.85
CA SER A 203 0.89 2.20 17.65
C SER A 203 -0.33 1.83 18.50
N GLN A 204 -0.39 2.27 19.76
CA GLN A 204 -1.55 2.05 20.64
C GLN A 204 -2.81 2.73 20.10
N LYS A 205 -2.71 4.03 19.77
CA LYS A 205 -3.83 4.79 19.19
C LYS A 205 -4.29 4.19 17.87
N PHE A 206 -3.36 3.70 17.06
CA PHE A 206 -3.65 3.02 15.81
C PHE A 206 -4.47 1.75 16.03
N GLU A 207 -4.01 0.87 16.92
CA GLU A 207 -4.70 -0.38 17.22
C GLU A 207 -6.14 -0.11 17.70
N GLU A 208 -6.29 0.81 18.65
CA GLU A 208 -7.58 1.13 19.28
C GLU A 208 -8.56 1.84 18.36
N HIS A 209 -8.13 2.91 17.69
CA HIS A 209 -9.02 3.82 16.97
C HIS A 209 -9.20 3.49 15.49
N TYR A 210 -8.31 2.65 14.93
CA TYR A 210 -8.35 2.31 13.52
C TYR A 210 -8.52 0.82 13.29
N LYS A 211 -7.55 0.00 13.71
CA LYS A 211 -7.54 -1.41 13.38
C LYS A 211 -8.70 -2.15 14.04
N ASN A 212 -8.90 -1.98 15.34
CA ASN A 212 -10.01 -2.60 16.07
C ASN A 212 -11.37 -2.16 15.51
N VAL A 213 -11.52 -0.86 15.21
CA VAL A 213 -12.75 -0.32 14.63
C VAL A 213 -13.06 -0.97 13.28
N LEU A 214 -12.06 -1.11 12.38
CA LEU A 214 -12.26 -1.76 11.09
C LEU A 214 -12.55 -3.26 11.20
N MET A 215 -11.86 -3.94 12.11
CA MET A 215 -12.03 -5.39 12.32
C MET A 215 -13.40 -5.75 12.94
N GLN A 216 -14.04 -4.81 13.64
CA GLN A 216 -15.39 -4.96 14.19
C GLN A 216 -16.50 -4.62 13.17
N MET A 217 -16.17 -4.15 11.97
CA MET A 217 -17.17 -3.85 10.94
C MET A 217 -17.86 -5.13 10.43
N PRO A 218 -19.09 -5.04 9.87
CA PRO A 218 -19.82 -6.22 9.38
C PRO A 218 -19.04 -7.04 8.36
N HIS A 219 -18.24 -6.39 7.51
CA HIS A 219 -17.36 -7.01 6.53
C HIS A 219 -15.96 -6.42 6.67
N PRO A 220 -15.16 -6.90 7.63
CA PRO A 220 -13.84 -6.35 7.91
C PRO A 220 -12.86 -6.65 6.77
N PRO A 221 -11.79 -5.85 6.64
CA PRO A 221 -10.70 -6.19 5.71
C PRO A 221 -10.06 -7.54 6.10
N LYS A 222 -9.49 -8.22 5.11
CA LYS A 222 -8.75 -9.48 5.31
C LYS A 222 -7.39 -9.26 5.97
N ALA A 223 -6.80 -8.10 5.75
CA ALA A 223 -5.55 -7.68 6.39
C ALA A 223 -5.53 -6.16 6.53
N VAL A 224 -4.78 -5.69 7.53
CA VAL A 224 -4.51 -4.28 7.78
C VAL A 224 -3.00 -4.10 7.70
N VAL A 225 -2.54 -3.16 6.87
CA VAL A 225 -1.11 -2.90 6.64
C VAL A 225 -0.84 -1.42 6.87
N GLU A 226 0.18 -1.12 7.67
CA GLU A 226 0.68 0.23 7.90
C GLU A 226 1.89 0.50 7.00
N LEU A 227 1.90 1.65 6.34
CA LEU A 227 2.95 2.11 5.45
C LEU A 227 3.47 3.48 5.88
N SER A 228 4.77 3.52 6.17
CA SER A 228 5.53 4.73 6.50
C SER A 228 6.51 5.10 5.39
N ASP A 229 6.88 6.38 5.31
CA ASP A 229 7.93 6.90 4.43
C ASP A 229 7.68 6.59 2.94
N LEU A 230 6.42 6.59 2.51
CA LEU A 230 6.09 6.37 1.11
C LEU A 230 6.61 7.49 0.20
N HIS A 231 6.98 8.64 0.74
CA HIS A 231 7.57 9.76 0.01
C HIS A 231 9.08 9.62 -0.24
N ASP A 232 9.78 8.78 0.53
CA ASP A 232 11.22 8.59 0.39
C ASP A 232 11.56 7.88 -0.94
N SER A 233 12.46 8.50 -1.69
CA SER A 233 12.91 8.11 -3.03
C SER A 233 13.84 6.90 -3.01
N THR A 234 14.39 6.53 -1.86
CA THR A 234 15.15 5.29 -1.71
C THR A 234 14.21 4.09 -1.55
N PRO A 235 14.28 3.06 -2.41
CA PRO A 235 13.46 1.86 -2.21
C PRO A 235 14.05 1.04 -1.06
N LYS A 236 13.54 1.18 0.17
CA LYS A 236 13.75 0.14 1.20
C LYS A 236 12.91 -1.07 0.81
N ALA A 237 13.54 -2.23 0.63
CA ALA A 237 12.88 -3.46 0.17
C ALA A 237 11.70 -3.88 1.07
N SER A 238 11.70 -3.47 2.35
CA SER A 238 10.63 -3.80 3.30
C SER A 238 9.34 -2.99 3.12
N ARG A 239 9.38 -1.80 2.51
CA ARG A 239 8.26 -0.83 2.56
C ARG A 239 6.96 -1.37 1.98
N LEU A 240 7.03 -2.11 0.87
CA LEU A 240 5.87 -2.74 0.25
C LEU A 240 5.83 -4.25 0.47
N GLY A 241 6.87 -4.82 1.09
CA GLY A 241 6.95 -6.25 1.38
C GLY A 241 5.77 -6.71 2.23
N SER A 242 5.43 -5.96 3.29
CA SER A 242 4.28 -6.24 4.14
C SER A 242 2.95 -6.17 3.38
N LEU A 243 2.81 -5.23 2.44
CA LEU A 243 1.60 -5.12 1.60
C LEU A 243 1.47 -6.31 0.64
N ILE A 244 2.58 -6.71 0.00
CA ILE A 244 2.61 -7.84 -0.92
C ILE A 244 2.32 -9.14 -0.17
N GLU A 245 2.93 -9.33 1.01
CA GLU A 245 2.74 -10.49 1.88
C GLU A 245 1.30 -10.57 2.37
N ALA A 246 0.75 -9.48 2.92
CA ALA A 246 -0.64 -9.42 3.36
C ALA A 246 -1.62 -9.68 2.20
N THR A 247 -1.32 -9.18 1.00
CA THR A 247 -2.13 -9.45 -0.19
C THR A 247 -2.06 -10.92 -0.58
N MET A 248 -0.86 -11.53 -0.55
CA MET A 248 -0.69 -12.96 -0.79
C MET A 248 -1.49 -13.78 0.21
N GLU A 249 -1.38 -13.50 1.50
CA GLU A 249 -2.11 -14.20 2.57
C GLU A 249 -3.62 -14.05 2.43
N ALA A 250 -4.12 -12.85 2.12
CA ALA A 250 -5.53 -12.60 1.89
C ALA A 250 -6.12 -13.39 0.70
N LEU A 251 -5.26 -13.83 -0.22
CA LEU A 251 -5.64 -14.70 -1.34
C LEU A 251 -5.61 -16.21 -1.00
N THR A 252 -5.15 -16.63 0.19
CA THR A 252 -5.14 -18.05 0.62
C THR A 252 -6.47 -18.51 1.22
N VAL A 253 -6.67 -19.84 1.25
CA VAL A 253 -7.75 -20.48 2.01
C VAL A 253 -7.15 -21.38 3.08
N THR A 254 -7.74 -21.33 4.28
CA THR A 254 -7.42 -22.14 5.47
C THR A 254 -8.01 -23.56 5.45
N ASP A 255 -8.81 -23.91 4.44
CA ASP A 255 -9.38 -25.25 4.30
C ASP A 255 -8.47 -26.19 3.50
N LYS A 256 -8.06 -27.27 4.17
CA LYS A 256 -7.13 -28.33 3.75
C LYS A 256 -7.68 -29.25 2.64
N SER A 257 -8.49 -28.79 1.69
CA SER A 257 -8.86 -29.60 0.53
C SER A 257 -7.95 -29.25 -0.65
N MET A 258 -6.85 -30.00 -0.78
CA MET A 258 -5.88 -29.85 -1.85
C MET A 258 -6.44 -30.34 -3.20
N ALA A 259 -7.13 -29.47 -3.93
CA ALA A 259 -7.42 -29.68 -5.35
C ALA A 259 -6.41 -28.88 -6.19
N LYS A 260 -5.80 -29.54 -7.18
CA LYS A 260 -4.75 -29.00 -8.07
C LYS A 260 -5.26 -27.87 -9.00
N ASP A 261 -6.57 -27.68 -9.09
CA ASP A 261 -7.28 -26.72 -9.94
C ASP A 261 -8.09 -25.68 -9.14
N ASP A 262 -7.73 -25.40 -7.87
CA ASP A 262 -8.39 -24.35 -7.09
C ASP A 262 -8.15 -22.97 -7.74
N PRO A 263 -9.22 -22.24 -8.16
CA PRO A 263 -9.12 -20.88 -8.68
C PRO A 263 -8.31 -19.92 -7.80
N ARG A 264 -8.19 -20.17 -6.49
CA ARG A 264 -7.45 -19.32 -5.55
C ARG A 264 -5.95 -19.60 -5.49
N GLN A 265 -5.50 -20.84 -5.72
CA GLN A 265 -4.07 -21.12 -5.95
C GLN A 265 -3.58 -20.44 -7.24
N ARG A 266 -4.43 -20.45 -8.27
CA ARG A 266 -4.21 -19.71 -9.52
C ARG A 266 -4.07 -18.21 -9.27
N LEU A 267 -4.88 -17.61 -8.39
CA LEU A 267 -4.74 -16.18 -8.01
C LEU A 267 -3.40 -15.85 -7.38
N ARG A 268 -2.90 -16.70 -6.47
CA ARG A 268 -1.58 -16.51 -5.84
C ARG A 268 -0.45 -16.62 -6.86
N ALA A 269 -0.50 -17.64 -7.73
CA ALA A 269 0.48 -17.79 -8.80
C ALA A 269 0.47 -16.57 -9.74
N LEU A 270 -0.72 -16.04 -10.05
CA LEU A 270 -0.86 -14.82 -10.85
C LEU A 270 -0.27 -13.60 -10.18
N PHE A 271 -0.61 -13.37 -8.91
CA PHE A 271 -0.12 -12.22 -8.17
C PHE A 271 1.40 -12.31 -7.99
N ALA A 272 1.94 -13.49 -7.65
CA ALA A 272 3.38 -13.71 -7.59
C ALA A 272 4.07 -13.46 -8.94
N LYS A 273 3.48 -13.94 -10.05
CA LYS A 273 4.00 -13.70 -11.41
C LYS A 273 3.99 -12.20 -11.75
N ALA A 274 2.93 -11.49 -11.38
CA ALA A 274 2.85 -10.05 -11.51
C ALA A 274 3.96 -9.36 -10.72
N GLN A 275 4.22 -9.74 -9.46
CA GLN A 275 5.32 -9.15 -8.68
C GLN A 275 6.71 -9.53 -9.22
N MET A 276 6.89 -10.73 -9.80
CA MET A 276 8.18 -11.19 -10.34
C MET A 276 8.53 -10.59 -11.72
N ALA A 277 7.53 -10.14 -12.50
CA ALA A 277 7.76 -9.41 -13.75
C ALA A 277 8.63 -8.14 -13.53
N GLU A 278 8.62 -7.61 -12.30
CA GLU A 278 9.46 -6.49 -11.85
C GLU A 278 10.96 -6.84 -11.66
N VAL A 279 11.31 -8.12 -11.50
CA VAL A 279 12.69 -8.57 -11.21
C VAL A 279 13.49 -8.80 -12.50
N SER A 280 12.81 -9.04 -13.61
CA SER A 280 13.43 -9.43 -14.89
C SER A 280 14.26 -8.31 -15.56
N PRO A 281 13.90 -7.01 -15.50
CA PRO A 281 14.73 -5.96 -16.07
C PRO A 281 16.01 -5.69 -15.25
N LYS A 282 15.96 -5.87 -13.92
CA LYS A 282 17.07 -5.55 -13.00
C LYS A 282 18.24 -6.54 -13.09
N ILE A 283 18.00 -7.79 -13.50
CA ILE A 283 19.07 -8.79 -13.70
C ILE A 283 19.76 -8.57 -15.06
N SER A 284 19.06 -8.04 -16.07
CA SER A 284 19.63 -7.83 -17.42
C SER A 284 20.68 -6.72 -17.49
N LEU A 285 20.65 -5.75 -16.57
CA LEU A 285 21.62 -4.66 -16.48
C LEU A 285 22.92 -5.10 -15.78
N SER A 286 22.86 -6.00 -14.81
CA SER A 286 24.06 -6.52 -14.11
C SER A 286 24.84 -7.54 -14.92
N VAL A 287 24.23 -8.27 -15.87
CA VAL A 287 24.96 -9.22 -16.73
C VAL A 287 25.61 -8.52 -17.94
N LYS A 288 25.05 -7.42 -18.43
CA LYS A 288 25.66 -6.65 -19.55
C LYS A 288 26.94 -5.91 -19.15
N CYS A 289 27.09 -5.50 -17.88
CA CYS A 289 28.33 -4.89 -17.39
C CYS A 289 29.47 -5.89 -17.19
N VAL A 290 29.18 -7.17 -16.96
CA VAL A 290 30.24 -8.20 -16.78
C VAL A 290 30.82 -8.67 -18.11
N PHE A 291 30.01 -8.72 -19.19
CA PHE A 291 30.49 -9.22 -20.48
C PHE A 291 31.20 -8.18 -21.39
N HIS A 292 31.11 -6.88 -21.11
CA HIS A 292 31.85 -5.86 -21.88
C HIS A 292 33.26 -5.55 -21.37
N SER A 293 33.67 -6.06 -20.19
CA SER A 293 35.03 -5.85 -19.66
C SER A 293 36.05 -6.90 -20.11
N SER A 294 35.63 -7.99 -20.77
CA SER A 294 36.54 -9.08 -21.16
C SER A 294 36.92 -9.10 -22.65
N TYR A 295 36.46 -8.14 -23.46
CA TYR A 295 36.79 -8.05 -24.90
C TYR A 295 37.56 -6.77 -25.29
N LYS A 296 38.38 -6.24 -24.38
CA LYS A 296 39.39 -5.20 -24.67
C LYS A 296 40.73 -5.49 -23.97
N ARG A 297 41.27 -6.69 -24.17
CA ARG A 297 42.71 -6.96 -24.04
C ARG A 297 43.11 -8.03 -25.05
N ARG A 298 43.41 -7.60 -26.27
CA ARG A 298 44.42 -8.15 -27.17
C ARG A 298 44.73 -7.11 -28.23
#